data_AF-A0A4P2QGR9-F1
#
_entry.id   AF-A0A4P2QGR9-F1
#
_cell.length_a   1.000
_cell.length_b   1.000
_cell.length_c   1.000
_cell.angle_alpha   90.00
_cell.angle_beta   90.00
_cell.angle_gamma   90.00
#
_symmetry.space_group_name_H-M   'P 1'
#
loop_
_entity.id
_entity.type
_entity.pdbx_description
1 polymer ?
#
loop_
_entity_poly.entity_id
_entity_poly.type
_entity_poly.pdbx_seq_one_letter_code
_entity_poly.pdbx_strand_id
1 'polypeptide(L)' 'MRRTFAIDVLECPTCKGRMKLVAMITEPRNIVRFLSALGEPTDVPARSPQPGTTVLEKHRCAPQGAR' A
#
# COMPACT_ATOMS: atom_id res chain seq x y z
N MET A 1 1.69 -21.23 -0.88
CA MET A 1 2.57 -20.22 -0.23
C MET A 1 1.72 -19.11 0.33
N ARG A 2 1.79 -18.83 1.63
CA ARG A 2 1.00 -17.77 2.28
C ARG A 2 1.91 -16.56 2.51
N ARG A 3 1.72 -15.48 1.74
CA ARG A 3 2.42 -14.20 1.92
C ARG A 3 1.78 -13.41 3.07
N THR A 4 1.70 -13.99 4.25
CA THR A 4 1.21 -13.30 5.46
C THR A 4 2.40 -12.90 6.30
N PHE A 5 2.50 -11.61 6.62
CA PHE A 5 3.48 -11.08 7.57
C PHE A 5 3.45 -11.94 8.85
N ALA A 6 4.56 -12.58 9.21
CA ALA A 6 4.67 -13.42 10.41
C ALA A 6 4.85 -12.57 11.68
N ILE A 7 4.10 -11.47 11.80
CA ILE A 7 4.23 -10.47 12.87
C ILE A 7 2.92 -10.44 13.67
N ASP A 8 3.00 -10.59 14.99
CA ASP A 8 1.88 -10.30 15.89
C ASP A 8 1.83 -8.78 16.13
N VAL A 9 0.87 -8.11 15.49
CA VAL A 9 0.67 -6.65 15.61
C VAL A 9 0.21 -6.20 17.00
N LEU A 10 -0.17 -7.13 17.89
CA LEU A 10 -0.59 -6.86 19.26
C LEU A 10 0.48 -7.23 20.29
N GLU A 11 1.67 -7.66 19.89
CA GLU A 11 2.82 -7.85 20.78
C GLU A 11 3.78 -6.65 20.68
N CYS A 12 4.19 -6.09 21.81
CA CYS A 12 5.23 -5.07 21.82
C CYS A 12 6.59 -5.68 21.43
N PRO A 13 7.29 -5.16 20.39
CA PRO A 13 8.56 -5.73 19.94
C PRO A 13 9.68 -5.58 20.99
N THR A 14 9.56 -4.61 21.92
CA THR A 14 10.56 -4.33 22.95
C THR A 14 10.32 -5.14 24.23
N CYS A 15 9.10 -5.12 24.80
CA CYS A 15 8.84 -5.71 26.11
C CYS A 15 7.94 -6.96 26.09
N LYS A 16 7.43 -7.38 24.92
CA LYS A 16 6.57 -8.58 24.77
C LYS A 16 5.21 -8.53 25.46
N GLY A 17 4.81 -7.35 25.95
CA GLY A 17 3.46 -7.11 26.48
C GLY A 17 2.39 -6.99 25.38
N ARG A 18 1.11 -7.05 25.77
CA ARG A 18 -0.03 -6.86 24.86
C ARG A 18 -0.31 -5.39 24.58
N MET A 19 -0.34 -5.03 23.30
CA MET A 19 -0.76 -3.72 22.80
C MET A 19 -2.25 -3.71 22.48
N LYS A 20 -2.82 -2.52 22.28
CA LYS A 20 -4.22 -2.32 21.86
C LYS A 20 -4.26 -1.55 20.55
N LEU A 21 -5.20 -1.91 19.68
CA LEU A 21 -5.47 -1.14 18.47
C LEU A 21 -6.13 0.19 18.84
N VAL A 22 -5.48 1.31 18.53
CA VAL A 22 -5.96 2.65 18.89
C VAL A 22 -7.01 3.14 17.89
N ALA A 23 -6.78 2.91 16.59
CA ALA A 23 -7.69 3.29 15.53
C ALA A 23 -7.47 2.41 14.29
N MET A 24 -8.53 2.22 13.51
CA MET A 24 -8.48 1.66 12.16
C MET A 24 -8.91 2.75 11.19
N ILE A 25 -8.01 3.17 10.29
CA ILE A 25 -8.28 4.25 9.34
C ILE A 25 -8.63 3.61 7.99
N THR A 26 -9.90 3.69 7.60
CA THR A 26 -10.41 3.09 6.35
C THR A 26 -10.92 4.11 5.35
N GLU A 27 -11.33 5.29 5.81
CA GLU A 27 -11.84 6.36 4.96
C GLU A 27 -10.70 7.00 4.16
N PRO A 28 -10.76 7.05 2.81
CA PRO A 28 -9.65 7.55 1.97
C PRO A 28 -9.15 8.95 2.37
N ARG A 29 -10.07 9.86 2.71
CA ARG A 29 -9.71 11.22 3.15
C ARG A 29 -8.87 11.23 4.43
N ASN A 30 -9.16 10.31 5.35
CA ASN A 30 -8.41 10.19 6.60
C ASN A 30 -7.06 9.52 6.39
N ILE A 31 -6.97 8.56 5.46
CA ILE A 31 -5.69 7.94 5.08
C ILE A 31 -4.74 9.01 4.52
N VAL A 32 -5.21 9.81 3.55
CA VAL A 32 -4.41 10.90 2.96
C VAL A 32 -3.97 11.88 4.05
N ARG A 33 -4.89 12.35 4.89
CA ARG A 33 -4.57 13.28 5.98
C ARG A 33 -3.51 12.71 6.94
N PHE A 34 -3.64 11.44 7.31
CA PHE A 34 -2.70 10.78 8.23
C PHE A 34 -1.31 10.66 7.60
N LEU A 35 -1.22 10.17 6.35
CA LEU A 35 0.04 10.02 5.64
C LEU A 35 0.71 11.37 5.37
N SER A 36 -0.05 12.39 4.93
CA SER A 36 0.48 13.74 4.73
C SER A 36 1.06 14.34 6.00
N ALA A 37 0.42 14.12 7.15
CA ALA A 37 0.92 14.61 8.43
C ALA A 37 2.25 13.94 8.85
N LEU A 38 2.50 12.71 8.39
CA LEU A 38 3.75 11.98 8.57
C LEU A 38 4.82 12.35 7.52
N GLY A 39 4.46 13.11 6.47
CA GLY A 39 5.35 13.36 5.33
C GLY A 39 5.49 12.17 4.38
N GLU A 40 4.60 11.18 4.49
CA GLU A 40 4.62 9.98 3.65
C GLU A 40 3.93 10.21 2.30
N PRO A 41 4.32 9.46 1.24
CA PRO A 41 3.62 9.48 -0.03
C PRO A 41 2.14 9.09 0.16
N THR A 42 1.24 9.88 -0.45
CA THR A 42 -0.21 9.64 -0.39
C THR A 42 -0.74 8.92 -1.63
N ASP A 43 0.05 8.89 -2.70
CA ASP A 43 -0.29 8.17 -3.92
C ASP A 43 0.09 6.69 -3.79
N VAL A 44 -0.63 5.83 -4.50
CA VAL A 44 -0.39 4.40 -4.47
C VAL A 44 0.95 4.10 -5.15
N PRO A 45 1.89 3.40 -4.50
CA PRO A 45 3.14 3.06 -5.15
C PRO A 45 2.87 2.18 -6.38
N ALA A 46 3.64 2.40 -7.45
CA ALA A 46 3.57 1.56 -8.63
C ALA A 46 3.74 0.08 -8.23
N ARG A 47 2.88 -0.80 -8.75
CA ARG A 47 3.00 -2.23 -8.48
C ARG A 47 4.36 -2.70 -9.00
N SER A 48 5.15 -3.31 -8.12
CA SER A 48 6.35 -4.00 -8.56
C SER A 48 5.96 -5.11 -9.55
N PRO A 49 6.74 -5.32 -10.62
CA PRO A 49 6.53 -6.45 -11.50
C PRO A 49 6.52 -7.74 -10.69
N GLN A 50 5.65 -8.68 -11.05
CA GLN A 50 5.71 -9.99 -10.42
C GLN A 50 7.04 -10.64 -10.86
N PRO A 51 7.85 -11.18 -9.94
CA PRO A 51 9.06 -11.89 -10.33
C PRO A 51 8.73 -13.00 -11.33
N GLY A 52 9.31 -12.92 -12.53
CA GLY A 52 9.06 -13.88 -13.62
C GLY A 52 8.00 -13.49 -14.64
N THR A 53 7.22 -12.42 -14.42
CA THR A 53 6.38 -11.84 -15.48
C THR A 53 7.20 -10.82 -16.25
N THR A 54 7.61 -11.13 -17.48
CA THR A 54 7.99 -10.09 -18.43
C THR A 54 6.73 -9.30 -18.74
N VAL A 55 6.71 -8.01 -18.37
CA VAL A 55 5.67 -7.11 -18.87
C VAL A 55 5.88 -6.99 -20.38
N LEU A 56 5.15 -7.79 -21.15
CA LEU A 56 5.05 -7.56 -22.59
C LEU A 56 4.29 -6.24 -22.73
N GLU A 57 5.05 -5.17 -22.97
CA GLU A 57 4.54 -3.83 -23.20
C GLU A 57 3.57 -3.86 -24.39
N LYS A 58 2.28 -4.03 -24.08
CA LYS A 58 1.23 -4.07 -25.08
C LYS A 58 0.18 -3.02 -24.75
N HIS A 59 0.26 -1.98 -25.56
CA HIS A 59 -0.76 -0.99 -25.90
C HIS A 59 -0.63 0.39 -25.22
N ARG A 60 0.29 1.17 -25.81
CA ARG A 60 0.19 2.62 -26.04
C ARG A 60 -1.26 3.03 -26.29
N CYS A 61 -1.82 3.89 -25.43
CA CYS A 61 -3.06 4.59 -25.69
C CYS A 61 -2.85 5.49 -26.92
N ALA A 62 -3.53 5.19 -28.04
CA ALA A 62 -3.57 6.09 -29.19
C ALA A 62 -4.60 7.21 -28.88
N PRO A 63 -4.31 8.49 -29.21
CA PRO A 63 -5.30 9.55 -29.08
C PRO A 63 -6.44 9.29 -30.08
N GLN A 64 -7.67 9.28 -29.58
CA GLN A 64 -8.87 9.17 -30.41
C GLN A 64 -9.00 10.45 -31.24
N GLY A 65 -9.08 10.27 -32.56
CA GLY A 65 -8.99 11.33 -33.56
C GLY A 65 -10.05 12.42 -33.45
N ALA A 66 -9.65 13.59 -33.93
CA ALA A 66 -10.49 14.74 -34.20
C ALA A 66 -11.57 14.43 -35.25
N ARG A 67 -12.73 15.06 -35.09
CA ARG A 67 -13.65 15.35 -36.18
C ARG A 67 -13.65 16.85 -36.44
#